data_AF-A0A1B5Z8N2-F1
#
_entry.id   AF-A0A1B5Z8N2-F1
#
_cell.length_a   1.000
_cell.length_b   1.000
_cell.length_c   1.000
_cell.angle_alpha   90.00
_cell.angle_beta   90.00
_cell.angle_gamma   90.00
#
_symmetry.space_group_name_H-M   'P 1'
#
loop_
_entity.id
_entity.type
_entity.pdbx_description
1 polymer ?
#
loop_
_entity_poly.entity_id
_entity_poly.type
_entity_poly.pdbx_seq_one_letter_code
_entity_poly.pdbx_strand_id
1 'polypeptide(L)'
;KFDFPDEEIMYLKMKDCDEPVFGEGPDSESQWGLIFDGAVNLYGSGIGAIIITPKGAHIPFTARLQFECTNNIAEYEACIMGIEEAIDFRIKNIDIYGDSALVINQIKGEWETRHAGLIPYRDYARRLLTFFNKVELHHIPRDENQMADALATLSSMYRVNRRNEIPTISIRCLERPADVFATEEVGDDKPWFHDIKMFLQKREYPPGASSKDKKTLRRLSSSFFLNDEVLYKRNFDMVLLQCVDKHEADLLM
;
A
#
# COMPACT_ATOMS: atom_id res chain seq x y z
N LYS A 1 -49.01 2.79 17.51
CA LYS A 1 -48.21 4.02 17.62
C LYS A 1 -46.88 3.60 18.19
N PHE A 2 -45.91 3.37 17.32
CA PHE A 2 -44.53 3.18 17.72
C PHE A 2 -43.89 4.55 17.61
N ASP A 3 -43.54 5.14 18.75
CA ASP A 3 -42.65 6.29 18.80
C ASP A 3 -41.28 5.81 18.31
N PHE A 4 -40.98 6.16 17.06
CA PHE A 4 -39.60 6.21 16.62
C PHE A 4 -38.96 7.40 17.33
N PRO A 5 -37.70 7.31 17.79
CA PRO A 5 -36.96 8.47 18.23
C PRO A 5 -36.61 9.29 16.99
N ASP A 6 -37.59 10.08 16.55
CA ASP A 6 -37.51 11.01 15.46
C ASP A 6 -36.69 12.24 15.92
N GLU A 7 -35.90 12.75 14.97
CA GLU A 7 -35.31 14.09 14.94
C GLU A 7 -34.03 14.37 15.76
N GLU A 8 -33.70 13.66 16.85
CA GLU A 8 -32.45 13.93 17.61
C GLU A 8 -31.19 13.21 17.09
N ILE A 9 -31.31 12.15 16.27
CA ILE A 9 -30.12 11.47 15.70
C ILE A 9 -29.50 12.27 14.54
N MET A 10 -30.26 13.19 13.92
CA MET A 10 -29.71 14.19 12.97
C MET A 10 -28.75 15.19 13.66
N TYR A 11 -28.67 15.19 14.99
CA TYR A 11 -27.74 16.02 15.78
C TYR A 11 -26.43 15.30 16.16
N LEU A 12 -26.28 14.01 15.85
CA LEU A 12 -25.05 13.28 16.19
C LEU A 12 -23.97 13.50 15.11
N LYS A 13 -23.10 14.47 15.43
CA LYS A 13 -21.93 14.98 14.70
C LYS A 13 -22.23 16.01 13.61
N MET A 14 -22.74 17.17 14.04
CA MET A 14 -22.00 18.39 13.68
C MET A 14 -20.59 18.22 14.27
N LYS A 15 -19.69 17.55 13.53
CA LYS A 15 -18.28 17.87 13.66
C LYS A 15 -18.22 19.26 13.04
N ASP A 16 -18.03 20.27 13.86
CA ASP A 16 -17.88 21.65 13.42
C ASP A 16 -16.66 21.71 12.48
N CYS A 17 -16.87 21.43 11.19
CA CYS A 17 -15.93 21.84 10.17
C CYS A 17 -16.02 23.37 10.16
N ASP A 18 -15.20 24.01 10.99
CA ASP A 18 -15.08 25.47 11.01
C ASP A 18 -14.89 25.95 9.57
N GLU A 19 -15.66 26.98 9.18
CA GLU A 19 -15.44 27.64 7.90
C GLU A 19 -13.95 28.00 7.78
N PRO A 20 -13.28 27.61 6.70
CA PRO A 20 -11.84 27.74 6.59
C PRO A 20 -11.44 29.23 6.67
N VAL A 21 -10.66 29.59 7.70
CA VAL A 21 -10.12 30.93 7.89
C VAL A 21 -9.28 31.32 6.67
N PHE A 22 -9.53 32.51 6.11
CA PHE A 22 -8.78 33.02 4.95
C PHE A 22 -7.27 33.09 5.26
N GLY A 23 -6.47 32.29 4.56
CA GLY A 23 -4.99 32.34 4.59
C GLY A 23 -4.28 31.15 5.24
N GLU A 24 -5.00 30.20 5.83
CA GLU A 24 -4.42 28.94 6.33
C GLU A 24 -4.78 27.77 5.41
N GLY A 25 -3.77 26.97 5.02
CA GLY A 25 -3.95 25.82 4.13
C GLY A 25 -2.87 25.72 3.04
N PRO A 26 -2.92 24.69 2.19
CA PRO A 26 -2.10 24.60 1.00
C PRO A 26 -2.39 25.73 0.01
N ASP A 27 -1.47 25.97 -0.92
CA ASP A 27 -1.61 27.00 -1.96
C ASP A 27 -2.96 26.88 -2.69
N SER A 28 -3.65 28.00 -2.87
CA SER A 28 -5.04 28.04 -3.35
C SER A 28 -5.19 27.58 -4.81
N GLU A 29 -4.10 27.57 -5.56
CA GLU A 29 -4.05 27.09 -6.95
C GLU A 29 -3.63 25.61 -7.05
N SER A 30 -3.21 24.99 -5.94
CA SER A 30 -2.76 23.60 -5.94
C SER A 30 -3.93 22.64 -6.14
N GLN A 31 -3.76 21.70 -7.07
CA GLN A 31 -4.73 20.64 -7.35
C GLN A 31 -4.42 19.38 -6.53
N TRP A 32 -5.41 18.92 -5.77
CA TRP A 32 -5.30 17.72 -4.93
C TRP A 32 -6.21 16.61 -5.47
N GLY A 33 -5.87 15.35 -5.17
CA GLY A 33 -6.72 14.20 -5.47
C GLY A 33 -7.36 13.62 -4.21
N LEU A 34 -8.55 13.05 -4.35
CA LEU A 34 -9.20 12.21 -3.35
C LEU A 34 -9.66 10.92 -4.02
N ILE A 35 -9.25 9.77 -3.49
CA ILE A 35 -9.73 8.45 -3.92
C ILE A 35 -10.50 7.83 -2.75
N PHE A 36 -11.69 7.27 -2.98
CA PHE A 36 -12.49 6.63 -1.93
C PHE A 36 -13.03 5.26 -2.36
N ASP A 37 -13.32 4.42 -1.37
CA ASP A 37 -14.03 3.15 -1.56
C ASP A 37 -14.74 2.69 -0.27
N GLY A 38 -15.87 2.00 -0.43
CA GLY A 38 -16.62 1.38 0.65
C GLY A 38 -16.69 -0.13 0.54
N ALA A 39 -16.38 -0.85 1.63
CA ALA A 39 -16.42 -2.30 1.68
C ALA A 39 -17.44 -2.81 2.71
N VAL A 40 -18.32 -3.71 2.29
CA VAL A 40 -19.20 -4.48 3.19
C VAL A 40 -18.95 -5.96 2.97
N ASN A 41 -18.67 -6.71 4.04
CA ASN A 41 -18.46 -8.15 3.99
C ASN A 41 -19.01 -8.83 5.25
N LEU A 42 -18.81 -10.16 5.36
CA LEU A 42 -19.28 -10.97 6.48
C LEU A 42 -18.72 -10.54 7.84
N TYR A 43 -17.55 -9.91 7.88
CA TYR A 43 -16.92 -9.45 9.11
C TYR A 43 -17.39 -8.06 9.53
N GLY A 44 -17.91 -7.27 8.60
CA GLY A 44 -18.53 -5.97 8.85
C GLY A 44 -18.32 -5.00 7.69
N SER A 45 -18.42 -3.71 8.01
CA SER A 45 -18.35 -2.63 7.04
C SER A 45 -17.20 -1.70 7.35
N GLY A 46 -16.44 -1.33 6.32
CA GLY A 46 -15.29 -0.45 6.41
C GLY A 46 -15.27 0.51 5.24
N ILE A 47 -14.58 1.62 5.43
CA ILE A 47 -14.44 2.68 4.43
C ILE A 47 -12.99 3.13 4.36
N GLY A 48 -12.56 3.48 3.16
CA GLY A 48 -11.19 3.90 2.85
C GLY A 48 -11.20 5.16 1.99
N ALA A 49 -10.31 6.08 2.30
CA ALA A 49 -10.09 7.29 1.51
C ALA A 49 -8.60 7.64 1.48
N ILE A 50 -8.14 8.27 0.40
CA ILE A 50 -6.75 8.68 0.23
C ILE A 50 -6.73 10.07 -0.37
N ILE A 51 -6.08 11.00 0.33
CA ILE A 51 -5.76 12.31 -0.23
C ILE A 51 -4.40 12.22 -0.93
N ILE A 52 -4.36 12.67 -2.19
CA ILE A 52 -3.15 12.75 -3.01
C ILE A 52 -2.71 14.21 -3.06
N THR A 53 -1.52 14.46 -2.54
CA THR A 53 -0.89 15.79 -2.60
C THR A 53 -0.52 16.17 -4.04
N PRO A 54 -0.35 17.46 -4.37
CA PRO A 54 0.15 17.89 -5.70
C PRO A 54 1.51 17.31 -6.07
N LYS A 55 2.28 16.83 -5.09
CA LYS A 55 3.59 16.18 -5.28
C LYS A 55 3.49 14.65 -5.42
N GLY A 56 2.28 14.09 -5.41
CA GLY A 56 2.04 12.64 -5.52
C GLY A 56 2.20 11.85 -4.23
N ALA A 57 2.39 12.49 -3.07
CA ALA A 57 2.35 11.79 -1.78
C ALA A 57 0.91 11.40 -1.41
N HIS A 58 0.74 10.22 -0.81
CA HIS A 58 -0.57 9.65 -0.43
C HIS A 58 -0.77 9.74 1.09
N ILE A 59 -1.92 10.25 1.50
CA ILE A 59 -2.32 10.38 2.90
C ILE A 59 -3.57 9.50 3.11
N PRO A 60 -3.43 8.28 3.68
CA PRO A 60 -4.53 7.34 3.80
C PRO A 60 -5.39 7.61 5.05
N PHE A 61 -6.70 7.41 4.90
CA PHE A 61 -7.72 7.47 5.94
C PHE A 61 -8.58 6.21 5.86
N THR A 62 -9.00 5.70 7.01
CA THR A 62 -9.90 4.56 7.04
C THR A 62 -10.66 4.51 8.36
N ALA A 63 -11.91 4.04 8.30
CA ALA A 63 -12.66 3.74 9.51
C ALA A 63 -13.57 2.53 9.33
N ARG A 64 -13.93 1.92 10.46
CA ARG A 64 -14.94 0.88 10.53
C ARG A 64 -16.28 1.49 10.86
N LEU A 65 -17.32 1.12 10.10
CA LEU A 65 -18.68 1.48 10.42
C LEU A 65 -19.26 0.49 11.44
N GLN A 66 -19.84 1.01 12.52
CA GLN A 66 -20.44 0.20 13.61
C GLN A 66 -21.97 0.12 13.52
N PHE A 67 -22.53 0.48 12.36
CA PHE A 67 -23.94 0.39 12.05
C PHE A 67 -24.13 -0.45 10.78
N GLU A 68 -25.35 -0.93 10.58
CA GLU A 68 -25.69 -1.69 9.37
C GLU A 68 -25.71 -0.75 8.16
N CYS A 69 -24.96 -1.11 7.12
CA CYS A 69 -24.95 -0.37 5.88
C CYS A 69 -24.91 -1.31 4.67
N THR A 70 -25.47 -0.85 3.56
CA THR A 70 -25.35 -1.50 2.25
C THR A 70 -24.07 -1.02 1.56
N ASN A 71 -23.64 -1.69 0.49
CA ASN A 71 -22.50 -1.23 -0.31
C ASN A 71 -22.63 0.25 -0.69
N ASN A 72 -23.75 0.66 -1.27
CA ASN A 72 -23.96 2.06 -1.67
C ASN A 72 -23.85 3.05 -0.50
N ILE A 73 -24.29 2.66 0.70
CA ILE A 73 -24.14 3.50 1.89
C ILE A 73 -22.66 3.57 2.29
N ALA A 74 -21.94 2.45 2.31
CA ALA A 74 -20.51 2.45 2.60
C ALA A 74 -19.70 3.32 1.61
N GLU A 75 -20.05 3.29 0.33
CA GLU A 75 -19.44 4.14 -0.71
C GLU A 75 -19.68 5.63 -0.44
N TYR A 76 -20.91 5.99 -0.07
CA TYR A 76 -21.23 7.37 0.32
C TYR A 76 -20.48 7.80 1.57
N GLU A 77 -20.44 6.96 2.60
CA GLU A 77 -19.70 7.21 3.86
C GLU A 77 -18.20 7.40 3.59
N ALA A 78 -17.60 6.59 2.70
CA ALA A 78 -16.21 6.72 2.30
C ALA A 78 -15.94 8.05 1.57
N CYS A 79 -16.80 8.40 0.61
CA CYS A 79 -16.71 9.66 -0.13
C CYS A 79 -16.81 10.86 0.83
N ILE A 80 -17.82 10.86 1.71
CA ILE A 80 -18.07 11.95 2.66
C ILE A 80 -16.91 12.09 3.64
N MET A 81 -16.42 11.01 4.23
CA MET A 81 -15.23 11.05 5.09
C MET A 81 -14.05 11.69 4.36
N GLY A 82 -13.76 11.26 3.13
CA GLY A 82 -12.67 11.80 2.34
C GLY A 82 -12.80 13.30 2.08
N ILE A 83 -14.03 13.77 1.80
CA ILE A 83 -14.33 15.20 1.60
C ILE A 83 -14.17 15.98 2.90
N GLU A 84 -14.67 15.47 4.02
CA GLU A 84 -14.52 16.09 5.35
C GLU A 84 -13.04 16.23 5.72
N GLU A 85 -12.23 15.18 5.55
CA GLU A 85 -10.79 15.24 5.79
C GLU A 85 -10.13 16.30 4.87
N ALA A 86 -10.52 16.36 3.59
CA ALA A 86 -9.99 17.38 2.68
C ALA A 86 -10.34 18.82 3.09
N ILE A 87 -11.52 19.04 3.67
CA ILE A 87 -11.95 20.33 4.26
C ILE A 87 -11.11 20.64 5.51
N ASP A 88 -10.83 19.64 6.34
CA ASP A 88 -9.98 19.76 7.53
C ASP A 88 -8.52 20.12 7.11
N PHE A 89 -8.04 19.60 5.98
CA PHE A 89 -6.77 20.01 5.35
C PHE A 89 -6.82 21.39 4.66
N ARG A 90 -7.97 22.06 4.67
CA ARG A 90 -8.18 23.37 4.04
C ARG A 90 -7.90 23.38 2.53
N ILE A 91 -8.05 22.24 1.86
CA ILE A 91 -7.86 22.09 0.42
C ILE A 91 -8.92 22.92 -0.34
N LYS A 92 -8.50 23.60 -1.41
CA LYS A 92 -9.39 24.48 -2.20
C LYS A 92 -9.76 23.91 -3.57
N ASN A 93 -8.89 23.14 -4.21
CA ASN A 93 -9.17 22.51 -5.49
C ASN A 93 -8.94 20.99 -5.38
N ILE A 94 -9.94 20.19 -5.76
CA ILE A 94 -9.91 18.75 -5.57
C ILE A 94 -10.51 17.99 -6.75
N ASP A 95 -9.85 16.90 -7.15
CA ASP A 95 -10.40 15.88 -8.03
C ASP A 95 -10.76 14.64 -7.21
N ILE A 96 -12.02 14.22 -7.27
CA ILE A 96 -12.56 13.11 -6.48
C ILE A 96 -12.77 11.91 -7.41
N TYR A 97 -12.19 10.78 -7.06
CA TYR A 97 -12.21 9.53 -7.81
C TYR A 97 -12.85 8.42 -6.98
N GLY A 98 -13.67 7.60 -7.63
CA GLY A 98 -14.23 6.37 -7.06
C GLY A 98 -14.77 5.45 -8.16
N ASP A 99 -14.85 4.16 -7.89
CA ASP A 99 -15.39 3.15 -8.82
C ASP A 99 -16.89 2.92 -8.67
N SER A 100 -17.52 3.53 -7.66
CA SER A 100 -18.97 3.62 -7.57
C SER A 100 -19.55 4.67 -8.52
N ALA A 101 -19.84 4.25 -9.75
CA ALA A 101 -20.51 5.10 -10.76
C ALA A 101 -21.80 5.73 -10.23
N LEU A 102 -22.55 5.02 -9.38
CA LEU A 102 -23.78 5.51 -8.76
C LEU A 102 -23.49 6.74 -7.89
N VAL A 103 -22.54 6.64 -6.97
CA VAL A 103 -22.22 7.73 -6.02
C VAL A 103 -21.68 8.94 -6.77
N ILE A 104 -20.72 8.72 -7.69
CA ILE A 104 -20.13 9.78 -8.50
C ILE A 104 -21.21 10.54 -9.28
N ASN A 105 -22.06 9.84 -10.03
CA ASN A 105 -23.04 10.48 -10.90
C ASN A 105 -24.21 11.12 -10.13
N GLN A 106 -24.57 10.59 -8.96
CA GLN A 106 -25.59 11.20 -8.10
C GLN A 106 -25.08 12.49 -7.42
N ILE A 107 -23.81 12.52 -7.00
CA ILE A 107 -23.20 13.72 -6.42
C ILE A 107 -23.01 14.80 -7.49
N LYS A 108 -22.56 14.41 -8.70
CA LYS A 108 -22.50 15.32 -9.87
C LYS A 108 -23.87 15.91 -10.22
N GLY A 109 -24.95 15.21 -9.89
CA GLY A 109 -26.31 15.58 -10.29
C GLY A 109 -26.70 15.11 -11.69
N GLU A 110 -25.89 14.23 -12.30
CA GLU A 110 -26.23 13.59 -13.58
C GLU A 110 -27.31 12.52 -13.39
N TRP A 111 -27.32 11.85 -12.23
CA TRP A 111 -28.30 10.83 -11.89
C TRP A 111 -29.13 11.25 -10.67
N GLU A 112 -30.44 11.03 -10.74
CA GLU A 112 -31.34 11.22 -9.60
C GLU A 112 -31.43 9.96 -8.74
N THR A 113 -31.64 10.13 -7.44
CA THR A 113 -31.98 9.04 -6.53
C THR A 113 -33.36 9.25 -5.94
N ARG A 114 -34.19 8.21 -6.00
CA ARG A 114 -35.51 8.15 -5.34
C ARG A 114 -35.47 7.37 -4.04
N HIS A 115 -34.31 6.81 -3.69
CA HIS A 115 -34.15 6.01 -2.49
C HIS A 115 -34.08 6.95 -1.28
N ALA A 116 -35.10 6.93 -0.42
CA ALA A 116 -35.22 7.83 0.74
C ALA A 116 -33.98 7.81 1.64
N GLY A 117 -33.33 6.65 1.79
CA GLY A 117 -32.10 6.53 2.58
C GLY A 117 -30.83 7.10 1.93
N LEU A 118 -30.80 7.33 0.61
CA LEU A 118 -29.61 7.87 -0.09
C LEU A 118 -29.70 9.36 -0.39
N ILE A 119 -30.92 9.93 -0.39
CA ILE A 119 -31.14 11.36 -0.59
C ILE A 119 -30.34 12.21 0.43
N PRO A 120 -30.37 11.91 1.75
CA PRO A 120 -29.60 12.67 2.73
C PRO A 120 -28.09 12.64 2.47
N TYR A 121 -27.55 11.48 2.08
CA TYR A 121 -26.12 11.33 1.75
C TYR A 121 -25.71 12.17 0.54
N ARG A 122 -26.49 12.11 -0.54
CA ARG A 122 -26.27 12.93 -1.73
C ARG A 122 -26.28 14.42 -1.39
N ASP A 123 -27.29 14.86 -0.65
CA ASP A 123 -27.48 16.28 -0.34
C ASP A 123 -26.38 16.78 0.60
N TYR A 124 -25.96 15.97 1.57
CA TYR A 124 -24.85 16.28 2.45
C TYR A 124 -23.51 16.37 1.69
N ALA A 125 -23.18 15.36 0.87
CA ALA A 125 -21.97 15.38 0.06
C ALA A 125 -21.92 16.62 -0.84
N ARG A 126 -23.02 16.95 -1.53
CA ARG A 126 -23.11 18.16 -2.38
C ARG A 126 -22.94 19.45 -1.60
N ARG A 127 -23.43 19.52 -0.36
CA ARG A 127 -23.19 20.66 0.54
C ARG A 127 -21.71 20.76 0.90
N LEU A 128 -21.03 19.65 1.20
CA LEU A 128 -19.60 19.68 1.49
C LEU A 128 -18.76 20.15 0.29
N LEU A 129 -19.19 19.83 -0.93
CA LEU A 129 -18.50 20.31 -2.14
C LEU A 129 -18.51 21.85 -2.29
N THR A 130 -19.41 22.58 -1.63
CA THR A 130 -19.45 24.05 -1.71
C THR A 130 -18.32 24.73 -0.94
N PHE A 131 -17.56 24.00 -0.13
CA PHE A 131 -16.40 24.52 0.60
C PHE A 131 -15.12 24.61 -0.26
N PHE A 132 -15.15 24.04 -1.47
CA PHE A 132 -14.05 24.05 -2.44
C PHE A 132 -14.29 25.10 -3.52
N ASN A 133 -13.21 25.66 -4.06
CA ASN A 133 -13.25 26.58 -5.19
C ASN A 133 -13.48 25.81 -6.51
N LYS A 134 -12.83 24.66 -6.65
CA LYS A 134 -12.94 23.78 -7.82
C LYS A 134 -13.08 22.33 -7.37
N VAL A 135 -14.09 21.64 -7.91
CA VAL A 135 -14.30 20.21 -7.72
C VAL A 135 -14.52 19.56 -9.07
N GLU A 136 -13.78 18.48 -9.35
CA GLU A 136 -14.14 17.54 -10.41
C GLU A 136 -14.39 16.17 -9.80
N LEU A 137 -15.38 15.46 -10.31
CA LEU A 137 -15.66 14.08 -9.91
C LEU A 137 -15.41 13.16 -11.10
N HIS A 138 -14.77 12.03 -10.87
CA HIS A 138 -14.35 11.10 -11.91
C HIS A 138 -14.68 9.68 -11.48
N HIS A 139 -15.39 8.96 -12.35
CA HIS A 139 -15.56 7.54 -12.16
C HIS A 139 -14.33 6.83 -12.75
N ILE A 140 -13.70 5.97 -11.96
CA ILE A 140 -12.53 5.17 -12.37
C ILE A 140 -12.87 3.68 -12.29
N PRO A 141 -12.26 2.83 -13.13
CA PRO A 141 -12.46 1.38 -12.99
C PRO A 141 -11.78 0.85 -11.71
N ARG A 142 -12.32 -0.25 -11.18
CA ARG A 142 -11.93 -0.79 -9.86
C ARG A 142 -10.46 -1.19 -9.75
N ASP A 143 -9.83 -1.57 -10.86
CA ASP A 143 -8.40 -1.88 -10.93
C ASP A 143 -7.52 -0.66 -10.69
N GLU A 144 -8.02 0.55 -10.89
CA GLU A 144 -7.37 1.81 -10.54
C GLU A 144 -7.70 2.26 -9.09
N ASN A 145 -8.74 1.71 -8.46
CA ASN A 145 -9.20 2.06 -7.10
C ASN A 145 -8.63 1.15 -5.98
N GLN A 146 -7.64 0.30 -6.28
CA GLN A 146 -7.18 -0.78 -5.38
C GLN A 146 -6.73 -0.30 -4.00
N MET A 147 -6.17 0.91 -3.91
CA MET A 147 -5.60 1.39 -2.65
C MET A 147 -6.69 1.79 -1.65
N ALA A 148 -7.78 2.41 -2.11
CA ALA A 148 -8.92 2.72 -1.25
C ALA A 148 -9.71 1.44 -0.91
N ASP A 149 -9.88 0.51 -1.86
CA ASP A 149 -10.50 -0.80 -1.63
C ASP A 149 -9.76 -1.63 -0.58
N ALA A 150 -8.42 -1.61 -0.62
CA ALA A 150 -7.60 -2.25 0.40
C ALA A 150 -7.80 -1.62 1.78
N LEU A 151 -7.92 -0.29 1.88
CA LEU A 151 -8.17 0.40 3.16
C LEU A 151 -9.56 0.09 3.71
N ALA A 152 -10.59 0.16 2.87
CA ALA A 152 -11.96 -0.17 3.25
C ALA A 152 -12.09 -1.64 3.70
N THR A 153 -11.45 -2.55 2.96
CA THR A 153 -11.39 -3.96 3.31
C THR A 153 -10.65 -4.17 4.63
N LEU A 154 -9.50 -3.51 4.84
CA LEU A 154 -8.72 -3.64 6.07
C LEU A 154 -9.53 -3.19 7.31
N SER A 155 -10.20 -2.04 7.25
CA SER A 155 -11.02 -1.55 8.37
C SER A 155 -12.25 -2.41 8.63
N SER A 156 -12.86 -2.99 7.60
CA SER A 156 -13.99 -3.92 7.73
C SER A 156 -13.63 -5.22 8.49
N MET A 157 -12.34 -5.57 8.56
CA MET A 157 -11.85 -6.78 9.24
C MET A 157 -11.37 -6.50 10.67
N TYR A 158 -11.03 -5.25 10.99
CA TYR A 158 -10.50 -4.89 12.30
C TYR A 158 -11.59 -4.79 13.37
N ARG A 159 -11.34 -5.32 14.57
CA ARG A 159 -12.25 -5.14 15.71
C ARG A 159 -11.94 -3.82 16.41
N VAL A 160 -12.82 -2.84 16.27
CA VAL A 160 -12.72 -1.58 17.00
C VAL A 160 -13.43 -1.73 18.34
N ASN A 161 -12.71 -1.57 19.45
CA ASN A 161 -13.32 -1.52 20.78
C ASN A 161 -13.79 -0.08 21.10
N ARG A 162 -14.72 0.08 22.05
CA ARG A 162 -15.27 1.41 22.42
C ARG A 162 -14.23 2.41 22.92
N ARG A 163 -13.03 1.94 23.27
CA ARG A 163 -11.91 2.79 23.71
C ARG A 163 -11.09 3.32 22.55
N ASN A 164 -11.42 2.95 21.31
CA ASN A 164 -10.60 3.22 20.13
C ASN A 164 -9.12 2.89 20.39
N GLU A 165 -8.83 1.72 20.95
CA GLU A 165 -7.45 1.23 21.00
C GLU A 165 -7.01 0.97 19.56
N ILE A 166 -6.35 1.97 18.96
CA ILE A 166 -5.94 1.94 17.55
C ILE A 166 -4.85 0.88 17.41
N PRO A 167 -5.06 -0.18 16.63
CA PRO A 167 -3.99 -1.11 16.30
C PRO A 167 -2.95 -0.37 15.46
N THR A 168 -1.69 -0.37 15.90
CA THR A 168 -0.61 0.25 15.15
C THR A 168 -0.28 -0.60 13.93
N ILE A 169 -0.58 -0.07 12.73
CA ILE A 169 -0.20 -0.71 11.46
C ILE A 169 1.09 -0.05 10.98
N SER A 170 2.18 -0.82 10.91
CA SER A 170 3.47 -0.33 10.40
C SER A 170 3.76 -0.92 9.01
N ILE A 171 3.91 -0.06 8.02
CA ILE A 171 4.43 -0.45 6.70
C ILE A 171 5.95 -0.37 6.75
N ARG A 172 6.65 -1.48 6.48
CA ARG A 172 8.11 -1.55 6.45
C ARG A 172 8.60 -1.78 5.04
N CYS A 173 9.54 -0.96 4.58
CA CYS A 173 10.31 -1.25 3.38
C CYS A 173 11.39 -2.28 3.74
N LEU A 174 11.32 -3.46 3.12
CA LEU A 174 12.34 -4.49 3.27
C LEU A 174 13.13 -4.57 1.97
N GLU A 175 14.37 -4.09 2.00
CA GLU A 175 15.25 -4.04 0.82
C GLU A 175 15.89 -5.39 0.48
N ARG A 176 15.70 -6.41 1.34
CA ARG A 176 16.22 -7.76 1.13
C ARG A 176 15.15 -8.83 1.37
N PRO A 177 15.15 -9.93 0.59
CA PRO A 177 14.29 -11.09 0.86
C PRO A 177 14.58 -11.72 2.24
N ALA A 178 13.57 -12.34 2.83
CA ALA A 178 13.69 -13.02 4.13
C ALA A 178 14.72 -14.16 4.13
N ASP A 179 14.93 -14.83 2.99
CA ASP A 179 15.79 -16.03 2.88
C ASP A 179 17.30 -15.72 2.82
N VAL A 180 17.72 -14.46 2.69
CA VAL A 180 19.15 -14.09 2.60
C VAL A 180 19.88 -14.32 3.94
N PHE A 181 19.17 -14.64 5.02
CA PHE A 181 19.76 -14.96 6.32
C PHE A 181 20.25 -16.41 6.46
N ALA A 182 20.02 -17.28 5.48
CA ALA A 182 20.48 -18.67 5.51
C ALA A 182 21.83 -18.85 4.81
N THR A 183 22.85 -18.07 5.18
CA THR A 183 24.23 -18.54 5.03
C THR A 183 24.59 -19.28 6.30
N GLU A 184 24.42 -20.60 6.29
CA GLU A 184 25.06 -21.44 7.30
C GLU A 184 26.57 -21.13 7.25
N GLU A 185 27.15 -20.70 8.37
CA GLU A 185 28.60 -20.75 8.52
C GLU A 185 29.00 -22.23 8.37
N VAL A 186 29.47 -22.58 7.18
CA VAL A 186 30.09 -23.88 6.97
C VAL A 186 31.35 -23.87 7.83
N GLY A 187 31.31 -24.60 8.95
CA GLY A 187 32.42 -24.77 9.90
C GLY A 187 33.57 -25.61 9.32
N ASP A 188 33.90 -25.41 8.05
CA ASP A 188 35.08 -25.95 7.40
C ASP A 188 36.05 -24.78 7.22
N ASP A 189 37.29 -24.90 7.71
CA ASP A 189 38.36 -23.90 7.55
C ASP A 189 38.81 -23.73 6.08
N LYS A 190 38.00 -24.22 5.12
CA LYS A 190 38.29 -24.17 3.71
C LYS A 190 37.68 -22.92 3.08
N PRO A 191 38.37 -22.30 2.10
CA PRO A 191 37.82 -21.19 1.34
C PRO A 191 36.52 -21.57 0.65
N TRP A 192 35.62 -20.59 0.48
CA TRP A 192 34.32 -20.77 -0.19
C TRP A 192 34.41 -21.35 -1.61
N PHE A 193 35.56 -21.20 -2.27
CA PHE A 193 35.84 -21.71 -3.61
C PHE A 193 36.57 -23.06 -3.65
N HIS A 194 36.79 -23.71 -2.50
CA HIS A 194 37.57 -24.96 -2.40
C HIS A 194 37.11 -26.03 -3.38
N ASP A 195 35.81 -26.36 -3.37
CA ASP A 195 35.25 -27.42 -4.21
C ASP A 195 35.36 -27.09 -5.71
N ILE A 196 35.27 -25.81 -6.07
CA ILE A 196 35.45 -25.33 -7.44
C ILE A 196 36.91 -25.54 -7.87
N LYS A 197 37.86 -25.17 -7.02
CA LYS A 197 39.30 -25.35 -7.26
C LYS A 197 39.65 -26.84 -7.40
N MET A 198 39.18 -27.67 -6.47
CA MET A 198 39.39 -29.12 -6.51
C MET A 198 38.79 -29.78 -7.76
N PHE A 199 37.59 -29.37 -8.15
CA PHE A 199 36.96 -29.87 -9.37
C PHE A 199 37.74 -29.46 -10.63
N LEU A 200 38.23 -28.22 -10.72
CA LEU A 200 39.02 -27.75 -11.86
C LEU A 200 40.40 -28.41 -11.93
N GLN A 201 41.05 -28.66 -10.78
CA GLN A 201 42.37 -29.29 -10.70
C GLN A 201 42.33 -30.80 -10.93
N LYS A 202 41.47 -31.51 -10.20
CA LYS A 202 41.50 -32.98 -10.08
C LYS A 202 40.25 -33.68 -10.61
N ARG A 203 39.22 -32.93 -11.04
CA ARG A 203 37.89 -33.46 -11.42
C ARG A 203 37.20 -34.22 -10.28
N GLU A 204 37.55 -33.87 -9.05
CA GLU A 204 36.96 -34.44 -7.84
C GLU A 204 35.68 -33.72 -7.44
N TYR A 205 34.77 -34.44 -6.78
CA TYR A 205 33.53 -33.89 -6.23
C TYR A 205 33.55 -34.05 -4.71
N PRO A 206 32.82 -33.19 -3.97
CA PRO A 206 32.72 -33.30 -2.53
C PRO A 206 32.21 -34.69 -2.09
N PRO A 207 32.72 -35.25 -0.98
CA PRO A 207 32.24 -36.52 -0.44
C PRO A 207 30.72 -36.45 -0.18
N GLY A 208 29.98 -37.44 -0.68
CA GLY A 208 28.52 -37.49 -0.52
C GLY A 208 27.71 -36.61 -1.50
N ALA A 209 28.34 -35.89 -2.43
CA ALA A 209 27.64 -35.03 -3.40
C ALA A 209 26.63 -35.82 -4.27
N SER A 210 25.37 -35.35 -4.31
CA SER A 210 24.31 -35.95 -5.13
C SER A 210 24.54 -35.69 -6.62
N SER A 211 23.83 -36.42 -7.50
CA SER A 211 23.86 -36.17 -8.95
C SER A 211 23.50 -34.73 -9.33
N LYS A 212 22.63 -34.08 -8.53
CA LYS A 212 22.24 -32.68 -8.71
C LYS A 212 23.41 -31.75 -8.36
N ASP A 213 24.07 -31.98 -7.23
CA ASP A 213 25.20 -31.16 -6.77
C ASP A 213 26.38 -31.24 -7.75
N LYS A 214 26.68 -32.44 -8.26
CA LYS A 214 27.70 -32.63 -9.30
C LYS A 214 27.36 -31.88 -10.60
N LYS A 215 26.08 -31.78 -10.96
CA LYS A 215 25.63 -30.99 -12.13
C LYS A 215 25.76 -29.48 -11.85
N THR A 216 25.40 -29.04 -10.65
CA THR A 216 25.54 -27.64 -10.22
C THR A 216 27.00 -27.22 -10.21
N LEU A 217 27.90 -28.01 -9.61
CA LEU A 217 29.32 -27.71 -9.56
C LEU A 217 29.93 -27.57 -10.96
N ARG A 218 29.61 -28.49 -11.88
CA ARG A 218 30.04 -28.40 -13.29
C ARG A 218 29.61 -27.11 -13.97
N ARG A 219 28.36 -26.68 -13.75
CA ARG A 219 27.84 -25.42 -14.32
C ARG A 219 28.55 -24.23 -13.70
N LEU A 220 28.69 -24.21 -12.38
CA LEU A 220 29.34 -23.13 -11.63
C LEU A 220 30.80 -22.96 -12.06
N SER A 221 31.56 -24.06 -12.13
CA SER A 221 32.97 -24.06 -12.51
C SER A 221 33.25 -23.53 -13.93
N SER A 222 32.26 -23.48 -14.83
CA SER A 222 32.43 -22.91 -16.18
C SER A 222 32.70 -21.41 -16.17
N SER A 223 32.27 -20.70 -15.11
CA SER A 223 32.53 -19.28 -14.89
C SER A 223 33.89 -19.00 -14.24
N PHE A 224 34.67 -20.04 -13.95
CA PHE A 224 35.97 -19.92 -13.30
C PHE A 224 37.09 -20.38 -14.21
N PHE A 225 38.27 -19.81 -13.99
CA PHE A 225 39.49 -20.11 -14.69
C PHE A 225 40.60 -20.31 -13.66
N LEU A 226 41.29 -21.44 -13.74
CA LEU A 226 42.41 -21.74 -12.87
C LEU A 226 43.70 -21.53 -13.65
N ASN A 227 44.57 -20.65 -13.15
CA ASN A 227 45.92 -20.46 -13.67
C ASN A 227 46.91 -20.85 -12.57
N ASP A 228 47.63 -21.94 -12.78
CA ASP A 228 48.46 -22.59 -11.76
C ASP A 228 47.67 -22.87 -10.47
N GLU A 229 47.97 -22.15 -9.39
CA GLU A 229 47.29 -22.28 -8.11
C GLU A 229 46.23 -21.19 -7.86
N VAL A 230 46.19 -20.15 -8.69
CA VAL A 230 45.32 -18.99 -8.50
C VAL A 230 44.01 -19.19 -9.27
N LEU A 231 42.89 -19.08 -8.55
CA LEU A 231 41.57 -19.21 -9.12
C LEU A 231 41.01 -17.83 -9.47
N TYR A 232 40.49 -17.68 -10.68
CA TYR A 232 39.87 -16.47 -11.17
C TYR A 232 38.40 -16.71 -11.51
N LYS A 233 37.55 -15.74 -11.21
CA LYS A 233 36.16 -15.69 -11.66
C LYS A 233 36.06 -14.78 -12.88
N ARG A 234 35.40 -15.25 -13.94
CA ARG A 234 35.10 -14.47 -15.14
C ARG A 234 33.84 -13.64 -14.90
N ASN A 235 33.97 -12.31 -15.00
CA ASN A 235 32.82 -11.41 -15.07
C ASN A 235 32.22 -11.36 -16.48
N PHE A 236 31.04 -10.74 -16.60
CA PHE A 236 30.34 -10.54 -17.88
C PHE A 236 31.21 -9.81 -18.92
N ASP A 237 32.06 -8.90 -18.45
CA ASP A 237 32.95 -8.05 -19.23
C ASP A 237 34.30 -8.74 -19.53
N MET A 238 34.42 -10.06 -19.28
CA MET A 238 35.62 -10.88 -19.47
C MET A 238 36.82 -10.52 -18.57
N VAL A 239 36.64 -9.59 -17.62
CA VAL A 239 37.62 -9.30 -16.56
C VAL A 239 37.75 -10.52 -15.63
N LEU A 240 38.99 -10.89 -15.34
CA LEU A 240 39.32 -11.97 -14.40
C LEU A 240 39.56 -11.39 -13.00
N LEU A 241 38.69 -11.73 -12.06
CA LEU A 241 38.83 -11.36 -10.65
C LEU A 241 39.43 -12.51 -9.86
N GLN A 242 40.52 -12.25 -9.13
CA GLN A 242 41.14 -13.25 -8.27
C GLN A 242 40.19 -13.63 -7.14
N CYS A 243 40.01 -14.94 -6.94
CA CYS A 243 39.29 -15.48 -5.78
C CYS A 243 40.26 -15.50 -4.60
N VAL A 244 39.90 -14.80 -3.53
CA VAL A 244 40.68 -14.73 -2.29
C VAL A 244 39.90 -15.33 -1.14
N ASP A 245 40.61 -15.93 -0.21
CA ASP A 245 40.02 -16.38 1.05
C ASP A 245 39.92 -15.22 2.07
N LYS A 246 39.39 -15.52 3.26
CA LYS A 246 39.19 -14.49 4.30
C LYS A 246 40.52 -13.87 4.75
N HIS A 247 41.57 -14.68 4.89
CA HIS A 247 42.87 -14.20 5.36
C HIS A 247 43.57 -13.35 4.29
N GLU A 248 43.52 -13.79 3.04
CA GLU A 248 44.03 -13.03 1.89
C GLU A 248 43.27 -11.72 1.69
N ALA A 249 41.94 -11.71 1.87
CA ALA A 249 41.14 -10.49 1.80
C ALA A 249 41.53 -9.47 2.89
N ASP A 250 41.77 -9.94 4.12
CA ASP A 250 42.21 -9.09 5.24
C ASP A 250 43.62 -8.51 5.02
N LEU A 251 44.48 -9.17 4.24
CA LEU A 251 45.82 -8.68 3.88
C LEU A 251 45.82 -7.67 2.72
N LEU A 252 44.74 -7.66 1.91
CA LEU A 252 44.59 -6.79 0.74
C LEU A 252 43.82 -5.50 1.04
N MET A 253 43.21 -5.40 2.23
CA MET A 253 42.54 -4.21 2.75
C MET A 253 43.49 -3.34 3.56
#